data_AF-A0A2R6CIM6-F1
#
_entry.id   AF-A0A2R6CIM6-F1
#
_cell.length_a   1.000
_cell.length_b   1.000
_cell.length_c   1.000
_cell.angle_alpha   90.00
_cell.angle_beta   90.00
_cell.angle_gamma   90.00
#
_symmetry.space_group_name_H-M   'P 1'
#
loop_
_entity.id
_entity.type
_entity.pdbx_description
1 polymer ?
#
loop_
_entity_poly.entity_id
_entity_poly.type
_entity_poly.pdbx_seq_one_letter_code
_entity_poly.pdbx_strand_id
1 'polypeptide(L)' 'GCSDVDPHIPVERVRETTAVLERLGATVDERLYEGMGHTVNDDELAAVSALIGQATG' A
#
# COMPACT_ATOMS: atom_id res chain seq x y z
N GLY A 1 -1.26 2.39 0.87
CA GLY A 1 -2.05 1.92 -0.27
C GLY A 1 -1.93 2.91 -1.41
N CYS A 2 -2.73 2.76 -2.46
CA CYS A 2 -2.77 3.66 -3.61
C CYS A 2 -4.17 3.65 -4.23
N SER A 3 -4.55 4.73 -4.92
CA SER A 3 -5.78 4.72 -5.72
C SER A 3 -5.59 3.90 -7.00
N ASP A 4 -6.64 3.21 -7.45
CA ASP A 4 -6.63 2.52 -8.74
C ASP A 4 -6.74 3.47 -9.96
N VAL A 5 -7.09 4.73 -9.72
CA VAL A 5 -7.18 5.81 -10.72
C VAL A 5 -6.19 6.93 -10.46
N ASP A 6 -5.12 6.67 -9.69
CA ASP A 6 -4.08 7.66 -9.40
C ASP A 6 -3.39 8.13 -10.71
N PRO A 7 -3.44 9.44 -11.04
CA PRO A 7 -2.85 9.94 -12.29
C PRO A 7 -1.32 9.91 -12.30
N HIS A 8 -0.68 9.73 -11.14
CA HIS A 8 0.76 9.74 -10.97
C HIS A 8 1.35 8.33 -10.78
N ILE A 9 0.55 7.40 -10.25
CA ILE A 9 1.02 6.07 -9.84
C ILE A 9 0.15 5.00 -10.52
N PRO A 10 0.60 4.43 -11.65
CA PRO A 10 -0.12 3.33 -12.29
C PRO A 10 -0.20 2.09 -11.38
N VAL A 11 -1.36 1.43 -11.37
CA VAL A 11 -1.61 0.21 -10.58
C VAL A 11 -0.58 -0.88 -10.87
N GLU A 12 -0.13 -0.99 -12.11
CA GLU A 12 0.87 -1.99 -12.51
C GLU A 12 2.19 -1.81 -11.77
N ARG A 13 2.58 -0.57 -11.45
CA ARG A 13 3.81 -0.29 -10.69
C ARG A 13 3.67 -0.65 -9.21
N VAL A 14 2.47 -0.51 -8.64
CA VAL A 14 2.18 -0.97 -7.27
C VAL A 14 2.34 -2.48 -7.21
N ARG A 15 1.69 -3.20 -8.14
CA ARG A 15 1.78 -4.68 -8.22
C ARG A 15 3.19 -5.18 -8.50
N GLU A 16 3.93 -4.51 -9.38
CA GLU A 16 5.34 -4.84 -9.65
C GLU A 16 6.19 -4.73 -8.36
N THR A 17 5.97 -3.66 -7.59
CA THR A 17 6.68 -3.44 -6.32
C THR A 17 6.34 -4.52 -5.30
N THR A 18 5.06 -4.85 -5.15
CA THR A 18 4.61 -5.97 -4.30
C THR A 18 5.32 -7.26 -4.68
N ALA A 19 5.30 -7.63 -5.96
CA ALA A 19 5.95 -8.84 -6.43
C ALA A 19 7.48 -8.83 -6.21
N VAL A 20 8.15 -7.67 -6.32
CA VAL A 20 9.59 -7.54 -5.99
C VAL A 20 9.83 -7.79 -4.50
N LEU A 21 9.07 -7.14 -3.63
CA LEU A 21 9.24 -7.24 -2.18
C LEU A 21 8.95 -8.66 -1.67
N GLU A 22 7.91 -9.30 -2.17
CA GLU A 22 7.60 -10.71 -1.84
C GLU A 22 8.73 -11.66 -2.27
N ARG A 23 9.31 -11.46 -3.47
CA ARG A 23 10.48 -12.25 -3.92
C ARG A 23 11.71 -12.05 -3.04
N LEU A 24 11.83 -10.90 -2.38
CA LEU A 24 12.89 -10.61 -1.42
C LEU A 24 12.58 -11.14 -0.02
N GLY A 25 11.46 -11.83 0.17
CA GLY A 25 11.07 -12.45 1.44
C GLY A 25 10.30 -11.53 2.38
N ALA A 26 9.77 -10.40 1.89
CA ALA A 26 8.91 -9.53 2.69
C ALA A 26 7.48 -10.09 2.77
N THR A 27 6.82 -9.90 3.91
CA THR A 27 5.36 -10.00 4.01
C THR A 27 4.76 -8.66 3.59
N VAL A 28 4.00 -8.63 2.49
CA VAL A 28 3.47 -7.39 1.91
C VAL A 28 1.96 -7.30 2.13
N ASP A 29 1.50 -6.12 2.59
CA ASP A 29 0.09 -5.74 2.65
C ASP A 29 -0.19 -4.73 1.52
N GLU A 30 -0.61 -5.22 0.34
CA GLU A 30 -1.01 -4.39 -0.81
C GLU A 30 -2.47 -3.96 -0.66
N ARG A 31 -2.72 -2.65 -0.75
CA ARG A 31 -4.07 -2.07 -0.72
C ARG A 31 -4.27 -1.09 -1.87
N LEU A 32 -5.26 -1.37 -2.71
CA LEU A 32 -5.72 -0.48 -3.77
C LEU A 32 -7.14 0.01 -3.44
N TYR A 33 -7.38 1.32 -3.57
CA TYR A 33 -8.65 1.95 -3.25
C TYR A 33 -9.34 2.45 -4.53
N GLU A 34 -10.56 1.98 -4.77
CA GLU A 34 -11.33 2.29 -5.98
C GLU A 34 -11.76 3.76 -6.04
N GLY A 35 -11.45 4.45 -7.14
CA GLY A 35 -11.96 5.79 -7.45
C GLY A 35 -11.47 6.90 -6.52
N MET A 36 -10.49 6.61 -5.65
CA MET A 36 -9.94 7.58 -4.70
C MET A 36 -9.07 8.62 -5.42
N GLY A 37 -8.96 9.84 -4.88
CA GLY A 37 -7.96 10.81 -5.36
C GLY A 37 -6.53 10.44 -4.96
N HIS A 38 -5.55 11.24 -5.40
CA HIS A 38 -4.16 11.15 -4.91
C HIS A 38 -4.06 11.74 -3.48
N THR A 39 -4.43 10.93 -2.49
CA THR A 39 -4.51 11.32 -1.07
C THR A 39 -4.21 10.13 -0.16
N VAL A 40 -4.17 10.37 1.15
CA VAL A 40 -4.06 9.33 2.18
C VAL A 40 -5.38 9.28 2.95
N ASN A 41 -5.95 8.08 3.10
CA ASN A 41 -7.23 7.88 3.79
C ASN A 41 -7.06 7.32 5.22
N ASP A 42 -8.16 7.29 5.97
CA ASP A 42 -8.16 6.85 7.37
C ASP A 42 -7.83 5.35 7.55
N ASP A 43 -8.17 4.50 6.57
CA ASP A 43 -7.82 3.07 6.60
C ASP A 43 -6.29 2.90 6.47
N GLU A 44 -5.64 3.68 5.61
CA GLU A 44 -4.18 3.66 5.47
C GLU A 44 -3.49 4.11 6.76
N LEU A 45 -4.00 5.16 7.40
CA LEU A 45 -3.48 5.63 8.69
C LEU A 45 -3.62 4.56 9.78
N ALA A 46 -4.78 3.89 9.86
CA ALA A 46 -5.02 2.81 10.80
C ALA A 46 -4.09 1.62 10.54
N ALA A 47 -3.91 1.24 9.28
CA ALA A 47 -3.04 0.14 8.87
C ALA A 47 -1.58 0.36 9.26
N VAL A 48 -1.04 1.55 8.94
CA VAL A 48 0.35 1.89 9.27
C VAL A 48 0.54 1.98 10.79
N SER A 49 -0.43 2.52 11.53
CA SER A 49 -0.36 2.58 12.99
C SER A 49 -0.30 1.18 13.62
N ALA A 50 -1.11 0.24 13.11
CA ALA A 50 -1.08 -1.16 13.55
C ALA A 50 0.25 -1.85 13.18
N LEU A 51 0.76 -1.61 11.97
CA LEU A 51 2.04 -2.18 11.51
C LEU A 51 3.21 -1.71 12.38
N ILE A 52 3.30 -0.41 12.66
CA ILE A 52 4.36 0.15 13.52
C ILE A 52 4.24 -0.43 14.93
N GLY A 53 3.02 -0.51 15.48
CA GLY A 53 2.80 -1.09 16.81
C GLY A 53 3.27 -2.54 16.93
N GLN A 54 3.16 -3.34 15.86
CA GLN A 54 3.69 -4.70 15.82
C GLN A 54 5.22 -4.76 15.70
N ALA A 55 5.84 -3.80 15.00
CA ALA A 55 7.27 -3.78 14.77
C ALA A 55 8.09 -3.26 15.97
N THR A 56 7.48 -2.47 16.84
CA THR A 56 8.15 -1.86 18.01
C THR A 56 7.75 -2.50 19.35
N GLY A 57 6.93 -3.56 19.31
CA GLY A 57 6.46 -4.31 20.48
C GLY A 57 7.37 -5.46 20.90
#